data_AF-A0A9Q0AHI5-F1
#
_entry.id   AF-A0A9Q0AHI5-F1
#
_cell.length_a   1.000
_cell.length_b   1.000
_cell.length_c   1.000
_cell.angle_alpha   90.00
_cell.angle_beta   90.00
_cell.angle_gamma   90.00
#
_symmetry.space_group_name_H-M   'P 1'
#
loop_
_entity.id
_entity.type
_entity.pdbx_description
1 polymer ?
#
loop_
_entity_poly.entity_id
_entity_poly.type
_entity_poly.pdbx_seq_one_letter_code
_entity_poly.pdbx_strand_id
1 'polypeptide(L)'
;MHRMRRAPINRFLSRAQMLKLEAEVHEFTQRMCDKMLRTWGPFDVKEVYNCYTADIISQYAFGDDMKALMNELNITIPGQIQRALDKKESGRMFTDLIESDQLPEAEKTIFRLSGEGSTILAAGESPLNLKWTDLEQRPDLWAVIYEALRFAPGISHRPARIAREEDLFYKSENGKAQWVQSEFRAERWLLANGQQNYAFEKHLMSFGKGSRSCLGTNLAYCELFLLTAAMALRVLPRAKLLSSIEDVRYDHDLVVPNAKYGLIRAYIQIT
;
A
#
# COMPACT_ATOMS: atom_id res chain seq x y z
N MET A 1 -13.23 -17.95 14.93
CA MET A 1 -13.01 -16.49 15.08
C MET A 1 -12.43 -15.81 13.82
N HIS A 2 -11.27 -16.21 13.28
CA HIS A 2 -10.64 -15.50 12.14
C HIS A 2 -11.51 -15.43 10.87
N ARG A 3 -12.10 -16.55 10.41
CA ARG A 3 -12.95 -16.58 9.21
C ARG A 3 -14.14 -15.61 9.33
N MET A 4 -14.76 -15.55 10.51
CA MET A 4 -15.88 -14.64 10.80
C MET A 4 -15.48 -13.16 10.74
N ARG A 5 -14.27 -12.80 11.18
CA ARG A 5 -13.75 -11.42 11.09
C ARG A 5 -13.27 -11.06 9.69
N ARG A 6 -12.67 -12.00 8.95
CA ARG A 6 -12.13 -11.76 7.60
C ARG A 6 -13.22 -11.61 6.54
N ALA A 7 -14.28 -12.43 6.61
CA ALA A 7 -15.34 -12.44 5.61
C ALA A 7 -15.97 -11.05 5.32
N PRO A 8 -16.38 -10.25 6.32
CA PRO A 8 -16.96 -8.93 6.07
C PRO A 8 -15.96 -7.91 5.52
N ILE A 9 -14.67 -8.04 5.82
CA ILE A 9 -13.62 -7.12 5.34
C ILE A 9 -13.24 -7.43 3.88
N ASN A 10 -13.29 -8.71 3.49
CA ASN A 10 -12.84 -9.18 2.17
C ASN A 10 -13.60 -8.52 1.00
N ARG A 11 -14.87 -8.12 1.19
CA ARG A 11 -15.64 -7.42 0.14
C ARG A 11 -15.05 -6.06 -0.21
N PHE A 12 -14.50 -5.36 0.80
CA PHE A 12 -13.91 -4.04 0.66
C PHE A 12 -12.57 -4.13 -0.07
N LEU A 13 -11.74 -5.14 0.20
CA LEU A 13 -10.45 -5.32 -0.48
C LEU A 13 -10.51 -6.22 -1.73
N SER A 14 -11.71 -6.38 -2.29
CA SER A 14 -11.93 -7.17 -3.50
C SER A 14 -11.45 -6.42 -4.75
N ARG A 15 -11.10 -7.16 -5.82
CA ARG A 15 -10.68 -6.55 -7.10
C ARG A 15 -11.72 -5.58 -7.65
N ALA A 16 -13.01 -5.94 -7.59
CA ALA A 16 -14.10 -5.09 -8.06
C ALA A 16 -14.19 -3.77 -7.29
N GLN A 17 -13.89 -3.78 -5.99
CA GLN A 17 -13.84 -2.56 -5.19
C GLN A 17 -12.58 -1.73 -5.49
N MET A 18 -11.42 -2.37 -5.70
CA MET A 18 -10.18 -1.67 -6.05
C MET A 18 -10.28 -0.93 -7.39
N LEU A 19 -10.96 -1.51 -8.38
CA LEU A 19 -11.22 -0.84 -9.66
C LEU A 19 -12.04 0.45 -9.52
N LYS A 20 -12.88 0.58 -8.49
CA LYS A 20 -13.64 1.82 -8.22
C LYS A 20 -12.78 2.92 -7.63
N LEU A 21 -11.72 2.54 -6.90
CA LEU A 21 -10.83 3.46 -6.18
C LEU A 21 -9.56 3.77 -6.96
N GLU A 22 -9.41 3.16 -8.14
CA GLU A 22 -8.24 3.31 -8.99
C GLU A 22 -7.95 4.79 -9.29
N ALA A 23 -8.99 5.61 -9.51
CA ALA A 23 -8.86 7.04 -9.75
C ALA A 23 -8.23 7.79 -8.55
N GLU A 24 -8.56 7.41 -7.32
CA GLU A 24 -7.96 8.00 -6.12
C GLU A 24 -6.48 7.58 -6.00
N VAL A 25 -6.18 6.30 -6.21
CA VAL A 25 -4.80 5.78 -6.21
C VAL A 25 -3.95 6.49 -7.27
N HIS A 26 -4.53 6.75 -8.44
CA HIS A 26 -3.92 7.57 -9.49
C HIS A 26 -3.58 8.97 -9.02
N GLU A 27 -4.51 9.66 -8.36
CA GLU A 27 -4.28 11.01 -7.85
C GLU A 27 -3.08 11.02 -6.87
N PHE A 28 -3.06 10.08 -5.93
CA PHE A 28 -1.91 9.91 -5.02
C PHE A 28 -0.62 9.61 -5.78
N THR A 29 -0.67 8.77 -6.81
CA THR A 29 0.51 8.43 -7.64
C THR A 29 1.07 9.68 -8.30
N GLN A 30 0.21 10.48 -8.95
CA GLN A 30 0.63 11.70 -9.64
C GLN A 30 1.20 12.71 -8.65
N ARG A 31 0.51 12.94 -7.53
CA ARG A 31 0.97 13.85 -6.46
C ARG A 31 2.31 13.40 -5.89
N MET A 32 2.53 12.10 -5.73
CA MET A 32 3.78 11.58 -5.22
C MET A 32 4.93 11.81 -6.21
N CYS A 33 4.73 11.49 -7.49
CA CYS A 33 5.70 11.78 -8.55
C CYS A 33 6.01 13.27 -8.66
N ASP A 34 5.00 14.14 -8.56
CA ASP A 34 5.19 15.59 -8.60
C ASP A 34 6.01 16.10 -7.42
N LYS A 35 5.77 15.56 -6.21
CA LYS A 35 6.57 15.88 -5.02
C LYS A 35 8.01 15.44 -5.23
N MET A 36 8.25 14.20 -5.65
CA MET A 36 9.60 13.68 -5.91
C MET A 36 10.38 14.55 -6.90
N LEU A 37 9.75 14.96 -8.01
CA LEU A 37 10.37 15.78 -9.04
C LEU A 37 10.71 17.20 -8.57
N ARG A 38 10.05 17.69 -7.50
CA ARG A 38 10.31 19.00 -6.89
C ARG A 38 11.24 18.91 -5.68
N THR A 39 11.53 17.72 -5.18
CA THR A 39 12.39 17.53 -4.02
C THR A 39 13.81 17.96 -4.34
N TRP A 40 14.35 18.84 -3.51
CA TRP A 40 15.75 19.23 -3.59
C TRP A 40 16.62 18.29 -2.76
N GLY A 41 17.68 17.78 -3.37
CA GLY A 41 18.63 16.88 -2.73
C GLY A 41 18.23 15.39 -2.79
N PRO A 42 19.08 14.51 -2.23
CA PRO A 42 18.85 13.07 -2.25
C PRO A 42 17.75 12.66 -1.27
N PHE A 43 16.93 11.68 -1.66
CA PHE A 43 15.90 11.10 -0.81
C PHE A 43 15.83 9.58 -0.95
N ASP A 44 15.36 8.91 0.12
CA ASP A 44 15.17 7.47 0.14
C ASP A 44 13.84 7.10 -0.53
N VAL A 45 13.91 6.32 -1.60
CA VAL A 45 12.74 5.81 -2.34
C VAL A 45 11.88 4.92 -1.45
N LYS A 46 12.45 4.21 -0.47
CA LYS A 46 11.65 3.38 0.43
C LYS A 46 10.68 4.22 1.26
N GLU A 47 11.14 5.35 1.79
CA GLU A 47 10.29 6.23 2.61
C GLU A 47 9.20 6.90 1.77
N VAL A 48 9.49 7.22 0.52
CA VAL A 48 8.49 7.63 -0.47
C VAL A 48 7.38 6.59 -0.60
N TYR A 49 7.73 5.32 -0.80
CA TYR A 49 6.74 4.24 -0.94
C TYR A 49 5.95 4.01 0.37
N ASN A 50 6.60 4.07 1.54
CA ASN A 50 5.91 3.94 2.83
C ASN A 50 4.85 5.03 3.00
N CYS A 51 5.20 6.29 2.73
CA CYS A 51 4.27 7.42 2.82
C CYS A 51 3.13 7.29 1.80
N TYR A 52 3.44 6.91 0.56
CA TYR A 52 2.44 6.71 -0.49
C TYR A 52 1.40 5.65 -0.11
N THR A 53 1.85 4.46 0.31
CA THR A 53 0.94 3.39 0.75
C THR A 53 0.20 3.77 2.03
N ALA A 54 0.85 4.46 2.98
CA ALA A 54 0.19 4.92 4.20
C ALA A 54 -0.93 5.93 3.90
N ASP A 55 -0.71 6.87 2.98
CA ASP A 55 -1.70 7.86 2.56
C ASP A 55 -2.91 7.18 1.91
N ILE A 56 -2.67 6.23 1.00
CA ILE A 56 -3.75 5.47 0.32
C ILE A 56 -4.54 4.63 1.31
N ILE A 57 -3.87 3.86 2.17
CA ILE A 57 -4.55 3.04 3.17
C ILE A 57 -5.35 3.93 4.14
N SER A 58 -4.79 5.08 4.54
CA SER A 58 -5.47 6.00 5.44
C SER A 58 -6.71 6.61 4.79
N GLN A 59 -6.59 7.11 3.57
CA GLN A 59 -7.73 7.63 2.81
C GLN A 59 -8.77 6.54 2.57
N TYR A 60 -8.34 5.32 2.27
CA TYR A 60 -9.24 4.20 2.01
C TYR A 60 -9.97 3.71 3.26
N ALA A 61 -9.27 3.63 4.39
CA ALA A 61 -9.82 3.10 5.64
C ALA A 61 -10.69 4.12 6.38
N PHE A 62 -10.39 5.41 6.24
CA PHE A 62 -10.98 6.46 7.06
C PHE A 62 -11.55 7.64 6.28
N GLY A 63 -11.29 7.75 4.97
CA GLY A 63 -11.81 8.84 4.14
C GLY A 63 -11.44 10.22 4.68
N ASP A 64 -12.41 11.14 4.68
CA ASP A 64 -12.23 12.51 5.16
C ASP A 64 -12.06 12.60 6.69
N ASP A 65 -12.35 11.53 7.46
CA ASP A 65 -12.11 11.51 8.91
C ASP A 65 -10.61 11.53 9.24
N MET A 66 -9.73 11.04 8.36
CA MET A 66 -8.28 11.19 8.55
C MET A 66 -7.78 12.58 8.19
N LYS A 67 -8.41 13.29 7.25
CA LYS A 67 -8.11 14.72 7.03
C LYS A 67 -8.56 15.53 8.25
N ALA A 68 -9.71 15.21 8.81
CA ALA A 68 -10.19 15.80 10.05
C ALA A 68 -9.23 15.48 11.21
N LEU A 69 -8.81 14.23 11.39
CA LEU A 69 -7.86 13.81 12.43
C LEU A 69 -6.47 14.43 12.24
N MET A 70 -5.94 14.49 11.02
CA MET A 70 -4.64 15.13 10.75
C MET A 70 -4.71 16.65 10.93
N ASN A 71 -5.83 17.29 10.56
CA ASN A 71 -6.07 18.69 10.91
C ASN A 71 -6.17 18.85 12.43
N GLU A 72 -6.88 17.94 13.12
CA GLU A 72 -6.98 17.91 14.57
C GLU A 72 -5.57 17.83 15.19
N LEU A 73 -4.75 16.88 14.77
CA LEU A 73 -3.43 16.59 15.34
C LEU A 73 -2.36 17.62 14.98
N ASN A 74 -2.36 18.15 13.75
CA ASN A 74 -1.26 19.00 13.25
C ASN A 74 -1.60 20.49 13.19
N ILE A 75 -2.87 20.87 13.30
CA ILE A 75 -3.32 22.27 13.22
C ILE A 75 -4.12 22.64 14.46
N THR A 76 -5.16 21.87 14.79
CA THR A 76 -6.10 22.20 15.87
C THR A 76 -5.48 22.00 17.25
N ILE A 77 -4.82 20.88 17.53
CA ILE A 77 -4.20 20.56 18.82
C ILE A 77 -3.03 21.50 19.12
N PRO A 78 -2.07 21.75 18.19
CA PRO A 78 -1.06 22.78 18.40
C PRO A 78 -1.67 24.17 18.59
N GLY A 79 -2.69 24.52 17.81
CA GLY A 79 -3.43 25.78 17.96
C GLY A 79 -4.27 25.85 19.25
N GLN A 80 -4.66 24.71 19.83
CA GLN A 80 -5.36 24.61 21.12
C GLN A 80 -4.36 24.67 22.28
N ILE A 81 -3.17 24.09 22.14
CA ILE A 81 -2.05 24.22 23.09
C ILE A 81 -1.60 25.68 23.18
N GLN A 82 -1.51 26.37 22.03
CA GLN A 82 -1.20 27.80 21.99
C GLN A 82 -2.30 28.65 22.67
N ARG A 83 -3.58 28.28 22.51
CA ARG A 83 -4.72 28.95 23.17
C ARG A 83 -4.86 28.61 24.65
N ALA A 84 -4.47 27.39 25.05
CA ALA A 84 -4.47 26.93 26.45
C ALA A 84 -3.40 27.61 27.30
N LEU A 85 -2.35 28.15 26.66
CA LEU A 85 -1.39 29.04 27.31
C LEU A 85 -1.96 30.43 27.61
N ASP A 86 -3.07 30.84 26.96
CA ASP A 86 -3.53 32.24 26.99
C ASP A 86 -4.83 32.55 27.75
N LYS A 87 -5.69 31.60 28.16
CA LYS A 87 -6.74 31.78 29.21
C LYS A 87 -7.68 30.57 29.41
N LYS A 88 -8.27 30.51 30.62
CA LYS A 88 -9.20 29.53 31.21
C LYS A 88 -10.63 29.51 30.61
N GLU A 89 -11.21 28.29 30.56
CA GLU A 89 -12.62 27.85 30.60
C GLU A 89 -13.49 27.62 29.33
N SER A 90 -14.46 26.68 29.47
CA SER A 90 -15.03 25.73 28.48
C SER A 90 -16.50 25.94 28.05
N GLY A 91 -16.94 25.27 26.98
CA GLY A 91 -18.35 24.87 26.73
C GLY A 91 -18.73 24.70 25.24
N ARG A 92 -19.21 23.52 24.79
CA ARG A 92 -19.71 23.28 23.41
C ARG A 92 -20.86 22.25 23.28
N MET A 93 -21.59 22.45 22.19
CA MET A 93 -22.95 22.09 21.76
C MET A 93 -23.36 20.60 21.58
N PHE A 94 -22.43 19.65 21.38
CA PHE A 94 -22.82 18.24 21.18
C PHE A 94 -23.22 17.52 22.46
N THR A 95 -22.98 18.13 23.61
CA THR A 95 -23.46 17.64 24.91
C THR A 95 -24.96 17.93 25.08
N ASP A 96 -25.44 19.11 24.67
CA ASP A 96 -26.84 19.53 24.87
C ASP A 96 -27.84 18.95 23.83
N LEU A 97 -27.36 18.45 22.68
CA LEU A 97 -28.20 17.84 21.65
C LEU A 97 -28.37 16.31 21.84
N ILE A 98 -27.39 15.67 22.48
CA ILE A 98 -27.43 14.26 22.87
C ILE A 98 -28.38 14.04 24.05
N GLU A 99 -28.52 15.03 24.93
CA GLU A 99 -29.36 14.98 26.14
C GLU A 99 -30.83 15.39 25.91
N SER A 100 -31.29 15.63 24.67
CA SER A 100 -32.70 15.98 24.40
C SER A 100 -33.58 14.76 24.08
N ASP A 101 -34.73 14.67 24.76
CA ASP A 101 -35.65 13.52 24.74
C ASP A 101 -36.62 13.49 23.54
N GLN A 102 -36.46 14.39 22.57
CA GLN A 102 -37.47 14.62 21.52
C GLN A 102 -37.25 13.84 20.22
N LEU A 103 -36.21 13.00 20.12
CA LEU A 103 -35.87 12.25 18.90
C LEU A 103 -35.52 10.78 19.17
N PRO A 104 -36.03 9.80 18.38
CA PRO A 104 -35.64 8.39 18.49
C PRO A 104 -34.20 8.14 18.01
N GLU A 105 -33.47 7.24 18.69
CA GLU A 105 -32.02 7.01 18.49
C GLU A 105 -31.58 6.49 17.11
N ALA A 106 -32.51 6.07 16.27
CA ALA A 106 -32.20 5.61 14.92
C ALA A 106 -31.88 6.75 13.93
N GLU A 107 -32.34 7.97 14.20
CA GLU A 107 -32.23 9.12 13.29
C GLU A 107 -31.07 10.08 13.64
N LYS A 108 -30.40 9.88 14.79
CA LYS A 108 -29.29 10.73 15.27
C LYS A 108 -27.89 10.27 14.77
N THR A 109 -27.80 9.52 13.68
CA THR A 109 -26.50 9.02 13.18
C THR A 109 -25.88 9.88 12.08
N ILE A 110 -24.58 10.15 12.26
CA ILE A 110 -23.68 10.95 11.39
C ILE A 110 -23.78 10.58 9.89
N PHE A 111 -24.20 9.35 9.57
CA PHE A 111 -24.23 8.80 8.22
C PHE A 111 -25.32 9.38 7.29
N ARG A 112 -26.38 10.04 7.79
CA ARG A 112 -27.39 10.64 6.89
C ARG A 112 -27.04 12.04 6.40
N LEU A 113 -26.26 12.80 7.18
CA LEU A 113 -25.86 14.16 6.80
C LEU A 113 -24.62 14.20 5.89
N SER A 114 -23.83 13.13 5.86
CA SER A 114 -22.69 12.96 4.94
C SER A 114 -23.11 12.57 3.50
N GLY A 115 -24.39 12.31 3.26
CA GLY A 115 -24.90 11.82 1.97
C GLY A 115 -24.86 12.83 0.81
N GLU A 116 -24.86 14.14 1.08
CA GLU A 116 -25.04 15.16 0.03
C GLU A 116 -23.76 15.88 -0.42
N GLY A 117 -22.59 15.58 0.16
CA GLY A 117 -21.29 16.14 -0.27
C GLY A 117 -20.69 15.47 -1.53
N SER A 118 -21.32 14.41 -2.02
CA SER A 118 -20.81 13.52 -3.07
C SER A 118 -20.85 14.07 -4.50
N THR A 119 -21.38 15.28 -4.71
CA THR A 119 -21.60 15.84 -6.07
C THR A 119 -20.64 16.98 -6.47
N ILE A 120 -19.71 17.41 -5.60
CA ILE A 120 -18.90 18.64 -5.87
C ILE A 120 -17.42 18.36 -6.21
N LEU A 121 -16.92 17.13 -6.14
CA LEU A 121 -15.48 16.82 -6.35
C LEU A 121 -15.17 15.96 -7.59
N ALA A 122 -16.08 15.93 -8.57
CA ALA A 122 -15.79 15.41 -9.90
C ALA A 122 -15.39 16.56 -10.86
N ALA A 123 -14.13 16.98 -10.83
CA ALA A 123 -13.47 17.66 -11.96
C ALA A 123 -11.97 17.84 -11.68
N GLY A 124 -11.15 16.97 -12.26
CA GLY A 124 -9.70 17.08 -12.18
C GLY A 124 -9.00 16.01 -13.01
N GLU A 125 -9.40 15.82 -14.27
CA GLU A 125 -8.63 14.97 -15.19
C GLU A 125 -7.27 15.62 -15.50
N SER A 126 -6.19 14.88 -15.28
CA SER A 126 -4.84 15.26 -15.73
C SER A 126 -3.97 14.04 -16.03
N PRO A 127 -2.92 14.18 -16.86
CA PRO A 127 -2.75 13.36 -18.04
C PRO A 127 -1.77 12.22 -17.79
N LEU A 128 -2.29 11.04 -17.45
CA LEU A 128 -1.71 9.72 -17.75
C LEU A 128 -2.86 8.73 -17.55
N ASN A 129 -3.61 8.49 -18.61
CA ASN A 129 -4.80 7.61 -18.61
C ASN A 129 -4.38 6.12 -18.58
N LEU A 130 -3.45 5.74 -17.69
CA LEU A 130 -2.91 4.39 -17.56
C LEU A 130 -3.80 3.57 -16.64
N LYS A 131 -4.71 2.77 -17.18
CA LYS A 131 -5.54 1.92 -16.34
C LYS A 131 -4.73 0.78 -15.73
N TRP A 132 -5.01 0.44 -14.48
CA TRP A 132 -4.37 -0.69 -13.80
C TRP A 132 -4.56 -1.98 -14.61
N THR A 133 -5.75 -2.19 -15.16
CA THR A 133 -6.05 -3.35 -16.02
C THR A 133 -5.15 -3.44 -17.23
N ASP A 134 -4.77 -2.30 -17.82
CA ASP A 134 -3.95 -2.25 -19.02
C ASP A 134 -2.47 -2.47 -18.68
N LEU A 135 -2.02 -1.93 -17.54
CA LEU A 135 -0.67 -2.13 -17.02
C LEU A 135 -0.42 -3.59 -16.62
N GLU A 136 -1.42 -4.25 -16.04
CA GLU A 136 -1.33 -5.67 -15.68
C GLU A 136 -1.11 -6.56 -16.90
N GLN A 137 -1.59 -6.16 -18.08
CA GLN A 137 -1.41 -6.89 -19.34
C GLN A 137 -0.05 -6.64 -19.99
N ARG A 138 0.77 -5.70 -19.50
CA ARG A 138 2.10 -5.42 -20.06
C ARG A 138 3.09 -6.46 -19.54
N PRO A 139 3.65 -7.34 -20.41
CA PRO A 139 4.50 -8.43 -19.95
C PRO A 139 5.77 -7.95 -19.23
N ASP A 140 6.42 -6.90 -19.75
CA ASP A 140 7.68 -6.39 -19.19
C ASP A 140 7.48 -5.82 -17.78
N LEU A 141 6.43 -4.99 -17.59
CA LEU A 141 6.12 -4.39 -16.31
C LEU A 141 5.71 -5.45 -15.29
N TRP A 142 4.88 -6.39 -15.71
CA TRP A 142 4.48 -7.54 -14.89
C TRP A 142 5.69 -8.36 -14.45
N ALA A 143 6.59 -8.66 -15.38
CA ALA A 143 7.79 -9.44 -15.13
C ALA A 143 8.73 -8.78 -14.11
N VAL A 144 8.92 -7.46 -14.21
CA VAL A 144 9.72 -6.70 -13.23
C VAL A 144 9.07 -6.72 -11.85
N ILE A 145 7.76 -6.50 -11.76
CA ILE A 145 7.05 -6.47 -10.47
C ILE A 145 7.05 -7.84 -9.81
N TYR A 146 6.75 -8.91 -10.55
CA TYR A 146 6.72 -10.27 -10.01
C TYR A 146 8.11 -10.77 -9.64
N GLU A 147 9.16 -10.41 -10.39
CA GLU A 147 10.53 -10.69 -9.98
C GLU A 147 10.94 -9.90 -8.75
N ALA A 148 10.54 -8.63 -8.63
CA ALA A 148 10.80 -7.83 -7.45
C ALA A 148 10.13 -8.43 -6.21
N LEU A 149 8.86 -8.84 -6.31
CA LEU A 149 8.14 -9.51 -5.23
C LEU A 149 8.81 -10.83 -4.81
N ARG A 150 9.41 -11.56 -5.75
CA ARG A 150 10.16 -12.80 -5.47
C ARG A 150 11.52 -12.52 -4.84
N PHE A 151 12.25 -11.55 -5.38
CA PHE A 151 13.63 -11.24 -5.02
C PHE A 151 13.73 -10.47 -3.70
N ALA A 152 12.83 -9.53 -3.47
CA ALA A 152 12.77 -8.68 -2.29
C ALA A 152 11.34 -8.71 -1.68
N PRO A 153 10.95 -9.83 -1.03
CA PRO A 153 9.63 -9.93 -0.44
C PRO A 153 9.49 -9.01 0.78
N GLY A 154 8.35 -8.33 0.92
CA GLY A 154 8.10 -7.44 2.08
C GLY A 154 8.07 -8.17 3.43
N ILE A 155 7.76 -9.48 3.42
CA ILE A 155 7.90 -10.37 4.58
C ILE A 155 8.56 -11.65 4.07
N SER A 156 9.73 -11.95 4.62
CA SER A 156 10.59 -13.07 4.24
C SER A 156 10.11 -14.43 4.77
N HIS A 157 9.32 -14.42 5.86
CA HIS A 157 8.86 -15.62 6.53
C HIS A 157 7.35 -15.82 6.43
N ARG A 158 6.93 -17.07 6.21
CA ARG A 158 5.54 -17.45 6.42
C ARG A 158 5.23 -17.40 7.92
N PRO A 159 4.11 -16.80 8.36
CA PRO A 159 3.75 -16.86 9.78
C PRO A 159 3.59 -18.32 10.22
N ALA A 160 3.97 -18.64 11.46
CA ALA A 160 3.86 -20.00 11.98
C ALA A 160 2.43 -20.56 11.80
N ARG A 161 2.34 -21.85 11.47
CA ARG A 161 1.07 -22.60 11.41
C ARG A 161 1.16 -23.72 12.43
N ILE A 162 0.08 -23.92 13.16
CA ILE A 162 -0.06 -24.99 14.16
C ILE A 162 -1.22 -25.85 13.70
N ALA A 163 -0.96 -27.14 13.44
CA ALA A 163 -2.03 -28.11 13.30
C ALA A 163 -2.57 -28.40 14.69
N ARG A 164 -3.86 -28.12 14.88
CA ARG A 164 -4.50 -28.18 16.20
C ARG A 164 -5.12 -29.54 16.49
N GLU A 165 -5.45 -30.29 15.45
CA GLU A 165 -6.34 -31.45 15.52
C GLU A 165 -5.74 -32.69 14.83
N GLU A 166 -4.61 -32.55 14.12
CA GLU A 166 -4.01 -33.62 13.33
C GLU A 166 -2.48 -33.58 13.40
N ASP A 167 -1.88 -34.77 13.37
CA ASP A 167 -0.45 -34.92 13.16
C ASP A 167 -0.12 -34.68 11.69
N LEU A 168 0.71 -33.67 11.42
CA LEU A 168 1.13 -33.35 10.05
C LEU A 168 2.33 -34.20 9.65
N PHE A 169 2.13 -35.06 8.65
CA PHE A 169 3.19 -35.78 7.97
C PHE A 169 3.64 -35.01 6.72
N TYR A 170 4.79 -34.35 6.80
CA TYR A 170 5.39 -33.69 5.65
C TYR A 170 6.18 -34.71 4.82
N LYS A 171 5.66 -35.07 3.64
CA LYS A 171 6.46 -35.75 2.62
C LYS A 171 7.14 -34.70 1.75
N SER A 172 8.46 -34.56 1.92
CA SER A 172 9.27 -33.81 0.96
C SER A 172 9.18 -34.54 -0.38
N GLU A 173 8.53 -33.91 -1.36
CA GLU A 173 8.19 -34.59 -2.62
C GLU A 173 9.45 -35.05 -3.38
N ASN A 174 10.62 -34.43 -3.11
CA ASN A 174 11.85 -34.74 -3.85
C ASN A 174 13.15 -34.73 -3.02
N GLY A 175 13.14 -34.37 -1.73
CA GLY A 175 14.38 -34.25 -0.92
C GLY A 175 15.42 -33.23 -1.43
N LYS A 176 15.19 -32.62 -2.60
CA LYS A 176 16.08 -31.67 -3.25
C LYS A 176 15.66 -30.25 -2.90
N ALA A 177 16.47 -29.60 -2.08
CA ALA A 177 16.46 -28.15 -1.98
C ALA A 177 17.04 -27.60 -3.29
N GLN A 178 16.18 -27.07 -4.18
CA GLN A 178 16.66 -26.19 -5.25
C GLN A 178 16.82 -24.79 -4.67
N TRP A 179 18.04 -24.27 -4.76
CA TRP A 179 18.34 -22.90 -4.37
C TRP A 179 17.47 -21.94 -5.19
N VAL A 180 16.72 -21.09 -4.50
CA VAL A 180 16.08 -19.93 -5.10
C VAL A 180 17.22 -19.10 -5.70
N GLN A 181 17.23 -18.96 -7.03
CA GLN A 181 18.27 -18.19 -7.71
C GLN A 181 18.34 -16.79 -7.11
N SER A 182 19.50 -16.44 -6.57
CA SER A 182 19.77 -15.19 -5.84
C SER A 182 20.04 -14.00 -6.77
N GLU A 183 19.64 -14.11 -8.03
CA GLU A 183 19.82 -13.10 -9.06
C GLU A 183 18.44 -12.56 -9.47
N PHE A 184 18.35 -11.24 -9.62
CA PHE A 184 17.17 -10.56 -10.14
C PHE A 184 17.14 -10.69 -11.66
N ARG A 185 16.15 -11.42 -12.20
CA ARG A 185 15.97 -11.63 -13.64
C ARG A 185 14.50 -11.54 -14.01
N ALA A 186 14.07 -10.41 -14.55
CA ALA A 186 12.68 -10.17 -14.93
C ALA A 186 12.20 -11.19 -15.98
N GLU A 187 13.07 -11.56 -16.93
CA GLU A 187 12.79 -12.48 -18.04
C GLU A 187 12.34 -13.88 -17.57
N ARG A 188 12.58 -14.23 -16.29
CA ARG A 188 12.04 -15.44 -15.65
C ARG A 188 10.52 -15.55 -15.79
N TRP A 189 9.86 -14.40 -15.78
CA TRP A 189 8.41 -14.24 -15.83
C TRP A 189 7.89 -14.07 -17.26
N LEU A 190 8.75 -14.25 -18.27
CA LEU A 190 8.38 -14.20 -19.66
C LEU A 190 8.53 -15.59 -20.31
N LEU A 191 7.64 -15.90 -21.24
CA LEU A 191 7.76 -17.02 -22.15
C LEU A 191 8.69 -16.64 -23.31
N ALA A 192 9.16 -17.62 -24.07
CA ALA A 192 10.03 -17.39 -25.23
C ALA A 192 9.40 -16.48 -26.30
N ASN A 193 8.08 -16.37 -26.33
CA ASN A 193 7.31 -15.49 -27.21
C ASN A 193 7.06 -14.08 -26.62
N GLY A 194 7.65 -13.76 -25.46
CA GLY A 194 7.49 -12.47 -24.77
C GLY A 194 6.18 -12.31 -23.98
N GLN A 195 5.32 -13.34 -23.91
CA GLN A 195 4.11 -13.30 -23.10
C GLN A 195 4.38 -13.63 -21.63
N GLN A 196 3.44 -13.29 -20.76
CA GLN A 196 3.53 -13.55 -19.32
C GLN A 196 3.57 -15.05 -19.01
N ASN A 197 4.49 -15.44 -18.13
CA ASN A 197 4.64 -16.81 -17.68
C ASN A 197 4.00 -17.02 -16.30
N TYR A 198 2.76 -17.50 -16.27
CA TYR A 198 2.01 -17.77 -15.04
C TYR A 198 2.46 -19.02 -14.27
N ALA A 199 3.36 -19.85 -14.82
CA ALA A 199 3.75 -21.13 -14.22
C ALA A 199 4.40 -20.95 -12.83
N PHE A 200 5.05 -19.81 -12.59
CA PHE A 200 5.74 -19.49 -11.35
C PHE A 200 4.86 -18.79 -10.31
N GLU A 201 3.70 -18.26 -10.68
CA GLU A 201 2.80 -17.52 -9.79
C GLU A 201 2.25 -18.40 -8.65
N LYS A 202 2.08 -19.70 -8.90
CA LYS A 202 1.67 -20.66 -7.86
C LYS A 202 2.71 -20.80 -6.76
N HIS A 203 3.99 -20.57 -7.07
CA HIS A 203 5.11 -20.66 -6.12
C HIS A 203 5.44 -19.32 -5.47
N LEU A 204 4.87 -18.20 -5.96
CA LEU A 204 5.07 -16.89 -5.35
C LEU A 204 4.37 -16.82 -3.99
N MET A 205 5.16 -16.58 -2.94
CA MET A 205 4.71 -16.60 -1.55
C MET A 205 4.69 -15.21 -0.89
N SER A 206 4.99 -14.14 -1.62
CA SER A 206 5.14 -12.77 -1.09
C SER A 206 3.86 -12.22 -0.46
N PHE A 207 2.69 -12.68 -0.91
CA PHE A 207 1.39 -12.38 -0.29
C PHE A 207 0.83 -13.53 0.56
N GLY A 208 1.62 -14.58 0.78
CA GLY A 208 1.18 -15.81 1.42
C GLY A 208 0.13 -16.58 0.60
N LYS A 209 -0.24 -17.77 1.10
CA LYS A 209 -1.27 -18.63 0.49
C LYS A 209 -2.25 -19.15 1.54
N GLY A 210 -3.45 -19.49 1.07
CA GLY A 210 -4.53 -20.07 1.86
C GLY A 210 -5.33 -19.05 2.66
N SER A 211 -5.97 -19.51 3.75
CA SER A 211 -6.91 -18.72 4.57
C SER A 211 -6.31 -17.51 5.29
N ARG A 212 -4.97 -17.41 5.32
CA ARG A 212 -4.19 -16.34 5.97
C ARG A 212 -3.30 -15.59 4.96
N SER A 213 -3.63 -15.68 3.67
CA SER A 213 -3.03 -14.83 2.64
C SER A 213 -3.32 -13.36 2.94
N CYS A 214 -2.47 -12.48 2.44
CA CYS A 214 -2.66 -11.04 2.51
C CYS A 214 -4.07 -10.69 2.06
N LEU A 215 -4.73 -9.80 2.81
CA LEU A 215 -6.07 -9.34 2.47
C LEU A 215 -6.02 -8.22 1.44
N GLY A 216 -4.99 -7.38 1.50
CA GLY A 216 -4.79 -6.22 0.63
C GLY A 216 -4.04 -6.51 -0.67
N THR A 217 -3.98 -7.76 -1.12
CA THR A 217 -3.21 -8.14 -2.33
C THR A 217 -3.62 -7.33 -3.57
N ASN A 218 -4.92 -7.11 -3.77
CA ASN A 218 -5.41 -6.34 -4.93
C ASN A 218 -5.02 -4.86 -4.84
N LEU A 219 -5.08 -4.27 -3.64
CA LEU A 219 -4.65 -2.89 -3.40
C LEU A 219 -3.15 -2.75 -3.66
N ALA A 220 -2.36 -3.67 -3.10
CA ALA A 220 -0.91 -3.70 -3.29
C ALA A 220 -0.53 -3.83 -4.77
N TYR A 221 -1.20 -4.69 -5.54
CA TYR A 221 -0.96 -4.77 -6.98
C TYR A 221 -1.33 -3.46 -7.69
N CYS A 222 -2.50 -2.88 -7.40
CA CYS A 222 -2.90 -1.60 -7.98
C CYS A 222 -1.82 -0.52 -7.73
N GLU A 223 -1.38 -0.36 -6.49
CA GLU A 223 -0.31 0.55 -6.09
C GLU A 223 1.01 0.26 -6.83
N LEU A 224 1.46 -0.99 -6.85
CA LEU A 224 2.71 -1.40 -7.47
C LEU A 224 2.72 -1.16 -8.98
N PHE A 225 1.63 -1.48 -9.69
CA PHE A 225 1.55 -1.27 -11.14
C PHE A 225 1.54 0.23 -11.49
N LEU A 226 0.68 1.00 -10.82
CA LEU A 226 0.52 2.43 -11.09
C LEU A 226 1.79 3.22 -10.76
N LEU A 227 2.33 3.04 -9.56
CA LEU A 227 3.50 3.79 -9.13
C LEU A 227 4.76 3.36 -9.89
N THR A 228 4.97 2.06 -10.14
CA THR A 228 6.14 1.60 -10.93
C THR A 228 6.11 2.17 -12.36
N ALA A 229 4.94 2.15 -13.01
CA ALA A 229 4.81 2.74 -14.35
C ALA A 229 5.07 4.25 -14.32
N ALA A 230 4.52 4.98 -13.35
CA ALA A 230 4.74 6.41 -13.20
C ALA A 230 6.21 6.75 -12.89
N MET A 231 6.86 5.98 -12.02
CA MET A 231 8.28 6.10 -11.71
C MET A 231 9.14 5.91 -12.96
N ALA A 232 8.92 4.82 -13.71
CA ALA A 232 9.68 4.51 -14.93
C ALA A 232 9.55 5.57 -16.02
N LEU A 233 8.36 6.17 -16.16
CA LEU A 233 8.09 7.15 -17.21
C LEU A 233 8.47 8.58 -16.81
N ARG A 234 8.37 8.94 -15.52
CA ARG A 234 8.47 10.33 -15.08
C ARG A 234 9.72 10.62 -14.25
N VAL A 235 9.98 9.78 -13.25
CA VAL A 235 10.97 10.06 -12.19
C VAL A 235 12.33 9.48 -12.55
N LEU A 236 12.40 8.18 -12.83
CA LEU A 236 13.65 7.46 -13.09
C LEU A 236 14.49 8.04 -14.25
N PRO A 237 13.90 8.52 -15.37
CA PRO A 237 14.68 9.15 -16.44
C PRO A 237 15.40 10.44 -16.03
N ARG A 238 15.00 11.05 -14.91
CA ARG A 238 15.57 12.28 -14.35
C ARG A 238 16.28 12.03 -13.01
N ALA A 239 16.43 10.78 -12.61
CA ALA A 239 16.99 10.42 -11.31
C ALA A 239 18.38 9.83 -11.47
N LYS A 240 19.30 10.24 -10.59
CA LYS A 240 20.60 9.62 -10.41
C LYS A 240 20.56 8.73 -9.17
N LEU A 241 20.95 7.47 -9.33
CA LEU A 241 21.13 6.54 -8.21
C LEU A 241 22.38 6.93 -7.40
N LEU A 242 22.23 7.01 -6.09
CA LEU A 242 23.32 7.31 -5.15
C LEU A 242 23.66 6.14 -4.23
N SER A 243 22.74 5.18 -4.08
CA SER A 243 22.99 3.96 -3.32
C SER A 243 23.91 2.98 -4.02
N SER A 244 24.65 2.23 -3.22
CA SER A 244 25.47 1.11 -3.64
C SER A 244 24.70 -0.21 -3.53
N ILE A 245 25.29 -1.30 -4.03
CA ILE A 245 24.69 -2.64 -3.88
C ILE A 245 24.62 -3.08 -2.41
N GLU A 246 25.51 -2.57 -1.55
CA GLU A 246 25.56 -2.93 -0.12
C GLU A 246 24.35 -2.39 0.65
N ASP A 247 23.72 -1.32 0.16
CA ASP A 247 22.54 -0.70 0.76
C ASP A 247 21.24 -1.48 0.48
N VAL A 248 21.29 -2.39 -0.51
CA VAL A 248 20.11 -3.13 -1.02
C VAL A 248 20.27 -4.64 -0.89
N ARG A 249 21.51 -5.15 -0.86
CA ARG A 249 21.77 -6.60 -0.78
C ARG A 249 21.20 -7.16 0.51
N TYR A 250 20.31 -8.14 0.37
CA TYR A 250 19.81 -8.92 1.50
C TYR A 250 20.96 -9.60 2.24
N ASP A 251 21.07 -9.32 3.53
CA ASP A 251 22.14 -9.81 4.40
C ASP A 251 21.56 -10.68 5.54
N HIS A 252 20.54 -10.18 6.23
CA HIS A 252 19.91 -10.87 7.35
C HIS A 252 18.44 -10.50 7.50
N ASP A 253 17.74 -11.24 8.36
CA ASP A 253 16.29 -11.19 8.50
C ASP A 253 15.86 -10.82 9.91
N LEU A 254 14.99 -9.82 10.03
CA LEU A 254 14.32 -9.46 11.28
C LEU A 254 12.84 -9.20 11.00
N VAL A 255 12.13 -10.22 10.47
CA VAL A 255 10.74 -10.19 9.96
C VAL A 255 10.64 -9.62 8.54
N VAL A 256 11.42 -8.58 8.27
CA VAL A 256 11.60 -8.00 6.94
C VAL A 256 13.07 -8.14 6.51
N PRO A 257 13.33 -8.21 5.19
CA PRO A 257 14.69 -8.22 4.68
C PRO A 257 15.52 -6.99 5.06
N ASN A 258 16.70 -7.21 5.63
CA ASN A 258 17.66 -6.16 5.96
C ASN A 258 18.93 -6.25 5.10
N ALA A 259 19.51 -5.09 4.83
CA ALA A 259 20.86 -4.92 4.36
C ALA A 259 21.86 -4.95 5.53
N LYS A 260 23.16 -4.95 5.22
CA LYS A 260 24.25 -5.05 6.21
C LYS A 260 24.16 -4.01 7.34
N TYR A 261 23.72 -2.80 7.01
CA TYR A 261 23.66 -1.66 7.93
C TYR A 261 22.23 -1.31 8.39
N GLY A 262 21.26 -2.22 8.24
CA GLY A 262 19.89 -2.05 8.70
C GLY A 262 18.86 -2.29 7.59
N LEU A 263 17.74 -1.55 7.61
CA LEU A 263 16.73 -1.66 6.55
C LEU A 263 17.33 -1.37 5.17
N ILE A 264 16.81 -2.03 4.14
CA ILE A 264 17.14 -1.73 2.74
C ILE A 264 16.81 -0.27 2.45
N ARG A 265 17.75 0.46 1.83
CA ARG A 265 17.58 1.88 1.46
C ARG A 265 18.06 2.12 0.04
N ALA A 266 17.32 2.93 -0.70
CA ALA A 266 17.66 3.28 -2.07
C ALA A 266 17.54 4.79 -2.26
N TYR A 267 18.68 5.48 -2.26
CA TYR A 267 18.75 6.92 -2.43
C TYR A 267 18.83 7.29 -3.91
N ILE A 268 17.94 8.19 -4.32
CA ILE A 268 18.00 8.84 -5.63
C ILE A 268 18.04 10.35 -5.47
N GLN A 269 18.55 11.04 -6.48
CA GLN A 269 18.54 12.49 -6.59
C GLN A 269 18.03 12.90 -7.97
N ILE A 270 17.09 13.84 -8.02
CA ILE A 270 16.59 14.37 -9.29
C ILE A 270 17.59 15.38 -9.87
N THR A 271 17.84 15.29 -11.17
CA THR A 271 18.76 16.12 -11.96
C THR A 271 18.01 16.94 -13.00
#